data_AF-A0A5C5ZDD4-F1
#
_entry.id   AF-A0A5C5ZDD4-F1
#
_cell.length_a   1.000
_cell.length_b   1.000
_cell.length_c   1.000
_cell.angle_alpha   90.00
_cell.angle_beta   90.00
_cell.angle_gamma   90.00
#
_symmetry.space_group_name_H-M   'P 1'
#
loop_
_entity.id
_entity.type
_entity.pdbx_description
1 polymer ?
#
loop_
_entity_poly.entity_id
_entity_poly.type
_entity_poly.pdbx_seq_one_letter_code
_entity_poly.pdbx_strand_id
1 'polypeptide(L)'
;MLWQVWQVLLWFPVLVVLMSLIEHQVHQRLMHKKPRFLFLRRLAVRNKIFMSHAVDHHGQYRKVFHDEPLPHGEDRGIRLNLREGLIESLPVSLLLYCFSTTAALMFPIVVCLHHVLWNQVHMEMHKPEDRFFSSWPLYKFVARHHFLHHRHPNKNFNVALPIGDFLYGTIAKPTSADRESMKSESWSR
;
A
#
# COMPACT_ATOMS: atom_id res chain seq x y z
N MET A 1 -2.18 -14.34 -31.78
CA MET A 1 -0.97 -13.66 -31.25
C MET A 1 -1.22 -12.16 -31.04
N LEU A 2 -1.52 -11.38 -32.09
CA LEU A 2 -1.79 -9.93 -31.95
C LEU A 2 -2.97 -9.60 -31.00
N TRP A 3 -4.06 -10.37 -31.07
CA TRP A 3 -5.22 -10.19 -30.18
C TRP A 3 -4.86 -10.36 -28.70
N GLN A 4 -4.07 -11.39 -28.37
CA GLN A 4 -3.59 -11.61 -27.00
C GLN A 4 -2.67 -10.49 -26.54
N VAL A 5 -1.79 -9.98 -27.42
CA VAL A 5 -0.94 -8.83 -27.11
C VAL A 5 -1.79 -7.60 -26.75
N TRP A 6 -2.81 -7.30 -27.55
CA TRP A 6 -3.73 -6.19 -27.25
C TRP A 6 -4.47 -6.39 -25.93
N GLN A 7 -4.95 -7.60 -25.65
CA GLN A 7 -5.58 -7.88 -24.35
C GLN A 7 -4.62 -7.63 -23.20
N VAL A 8 -3.36 -8.10 -23.28
CA VAL A 8 -2.37 -7.87 -22.23
C VAL A 8 -2.12 -6.37 -22.05
N LEU A 9 -1.91 -5.63 -23.13
CA LEU A 9 -1.64 -4.19 -23.09
C LEU A 9 -2.80 -3.39 -22.51
N LEU A 10 -4.05 -3.76 -22.81
CA LEU A 10 -5.23 -3.07 -22.32
C LEU A 10 -5.60 -3.48 -20.89
N TRP A 11 -5.47 -4.76 -20.54
CA TRP A 11 -5.81 -5.23 -19.20
C TRP A 11 -4.78 -4.79 -18.17
N PHE A 12 -3.49 -4.71 -18.51
CA PHE A 12 -2.46 -4.30 -17.55
C PHE A 12 -2.78 -2.97 -16.83
N PRO A 13 -3.03 -1.83 -17.51
CA PRO A 13 -3.35 -0.57 -16.82
C PRO A 13 -4.67 -0.65 -16.05
N VAL A 14 -5.68 -1.36 -16.56
CA VAL A 14 -6.96 -1.57 -15.86
C VAL A 14 -6.76 -2.31 -14.54
N LEU A 15 -5.94 -3.37 -14.54
CA LEU A 15 -5.63 -4.15 -13.36
C LEU A 15 -4.75 -3.39 -12.37
N VAL A 16 -3.84 -2.52 -12.84
CA VAL A 16 -3.07 -1.61 -11.99
C VAL A 16 -3.99 -0.62 -11.27
N VAL A 17 -4.95 -0.02 -11.99
CA VAL A 17 -5.98 0.84 -11.38
C VAL A 17 -6.79 0.06 -10.35
N LEU A 18 -7.29 -1.13 -10.72
CA LEU A 18 -8.04 -2.00 -9.82
C LEU A 18 -7.25 -2.35 -8.56
N MET A 19 -5.97 -2.68 -8.68
CA MET A 19 -5.12 -2.98 -7.53
C MET A 19 -4.93 -1.77 -6.62
N SER A 20 -4.76 -0.57 -7.17
CA SER A 20 -4.72 0.67 -6.36
C SER A 20 -6.04 0.90 -5.61
N LEU A 21 -7.19 0.63 -6.23
CA LEU A 21 -8.48 0.70 -5.53
C LEU A 21 -8.58 -0.34 -4.41
N ILE A 22 -8.12 -1.56 -4.63
CA ILE A 22 -8.10 -2.64 -3.64
C ILE A 22 -7.20 -2.26 -2.47
N GLU A 23 -5.96 -1.83 -2.73
CA GLU A 23 -5.03 -1.35 -1.70
C GLU A 23 -5.70 -0.29 -0.83
N HIS A 24 -6.30 0.73 -1.46
CA HIS A 24 -7.00 1.79 -0.74
C HIS A 24 -8.12 1.26 0.15
N GLN A 25 -8.98 0.36 -0.38
CA GLN A 25 -10.09 -0.18 0.41
C GLN A 25 -9.60 -1.08 1.55
N VAL A 26 -8.60 -1.93 1.30
CA VAL A 26 -7.99 -2.80 2.32
C VAL A 26 -7.34 -1.95 3.40
N HIS A 27 -6.52 -0.97 3.02
CA HIS A 27 -5.82 -0.12 3.96
C HIS A 27 -6.81 0.73 4.79
N GLN A 28 -7.78 1.37 4.14
CA GLN A 28 -8.78 2.17 4.86
C GLN A 28 -9.74 1.33 5.74
N ARG A 29 -10.27 0.21 5.20
CA ARG A 29 -11.39 -0.50 5.85
C ARG A 29 -10.94 -1.70 6.66
N LEU A 30 -9.85 -2.35 6.28
CA LEU A 30 -9.31 -3.49 7.00
C LEU A 30 -8.23 -3.06 7.98
N MET A 31 -7.25 -2.29 7.53
CA MET A 31 -6.12 -1.92 8.37
C MET A 31 -6.46 -0.79 9.36
N HIS A 32 -7.20 0.25 8.95
CA HIS A 32 -7.51 1.42 9.82
C HIS A 32 -8.83 1.38 10.60
N LYS A 33 -9.75 0.49 10.25
CA LYS A 33 -11.07 0.44 10.91
C LYS A 33 -11.23 -0.86 11.67
N LYS A 34 -11.73 -0.78 12.91
CA LYS A 34 -12.23 -1.97 13.62
C LYS A 34 -13.50 -2.48 12.93
N PRO A 35 -13.72 -3.80 12.82
CA PRO A 35 -14.95 -4.34 12.26
C PRO A 35 -16.17 -3.78 13.01
N ARG A 36 -17.24 -3.41 12.30
CA ARG A 36 -18.46 -2.92 12.95
C ARG A 36 -19.23 -4.05 13.63
N PHE A 37 -19.33 -5.20 12.97
CA PHE A 37 -20.05 -6.36 13.47
C PHE A 37 -19.23 -7.14 14.51
N LEU A 38 -19.87 -7.51 15.63
CA LEU A 38 -19.22 -8.17 16.76
C LEU A 38 -18.57 -9.52 16.37
N PHE A 39 -19.21 -10.31 15.50
CA PHE A 39 -18.65 -11.60 15.08
C PHE A 39 -17.34 -11.43 14.28
N LEU A 40 -17.25 -10.42 13.41
CA LEU A 40 -16.01 -10.11 12.69
C LEU A 40 -14.91 -9.60 13.62
N ARG A 41 -15.27 -8.94 14.73
CA ARG A 41 -14.32 -8.58 15.80
C ARG A 41 -13.81 -9.79 16.57
N ARG A 42 -14.44 -10.95 16.48
CA ARG A 42 -13.96 -12.19 17.12
C ARG A 42 -13.04 -12.99 16.20
N LEU A 43 -12.99 -12.67 14.90
CA LEU A 43 -12.06 -13.31 13.97
C LEU A 43 -10.63 -12.84 14.24
N ALA A 44 -9.79 -13.75 14.73
CA ALA A 44 -8.40 -13.46 15.10
C ALA A 44 -7.62 -12.82 13.94
N VAL A 45 -7.79 -13.32 12.72
CA VAL A 45 -7.15 -12.78 11.50
C VAL A 45 -7.51 -11.30 11.29
N ARG A 46 -8.80 -10.95 11.43
CA ARG A 46 -9.26 -9.58 11.19
C ARG A 46 -8.76 -8.60 12.23
N ASN A 47 -8.70 -9.02 13.50
CA ASN A 47 -8.08 -8.23 14.57
C ASN A 47 -6.58 -8.09 14.37
N LYS A 48 -5.89 -9.17 13.97
CA LYS A 48 -4.45 -9.14 13.70
C LYS A 48 -4.10 -8.09 12.64
N ILE A 49 -4.84 -8.03 11.54
CA ILE A 49 -4.64 -7.04 10.47
C ILE A 49 -4.77 -5.61 11.01
N PHE A 50 -5.83 -5.33 11.80
CA PHE A 50 -6.02 -4.01 12.40
C PHE A 50 -4.92 -3.67 13.42
N MET A 51 -4.62 -4.57 14.34
CA MET A 51 -3.62 -4.35 15.39
C MET A 51 -2.23 -4.13 14.79
N SER A 52 -1.81 -5.02 13.87
CA SER A 52 -0.49 -4.95 13.23
C SER A 52 -0.27 -3.64 12.48
N HIS A 53 -1.33 -3.04 11.91
CA HIS A 53 -1.18 -1.82 11.12
C HIS A 53 -1.55 -0.56 11.91
N ALA A 54 -2.79 -0.42 12.37
CA ALA A 54 -3.25 0.82 13.01
C ALA A 54 -2.68 1.04 14.41
N VAL A 55 -2.23 -0.01 15.10
CA VAL A 55 -1.67 0.09 16.45
C VAL A 55 -0.16 -0.06 16.44
N ASP A 56 0.36 -1.18 15.91
CA ASP A 56 1.80 -1.46 15.98
C ASP A 56 2.57 -0.57 15.01
N HIS A 57 2.28 -0.64 13.71
CA HIS A 57 2.96 0.17 12.69
C HIS A 57 2.77 1.67 12.91
N HIS A 58 1.54 2.18 12.99
CA HIS A 58 1.32 3.61 13.26
C HIS A 58 1.84 4.01 14.65
N GLY A 59 1.79 3.14 15.66
CA GLY A 59 2.33 3.45 17.00
C GLY A 59 3.83 3.68 16.98
N GLN A 60 4.56 2.84 16.23
CA GLN A 60 6.00 2.94 16.04
C GLN A 60 6.39 4.18 15.23
N TYR A 61 5.76 4.40 14.08
CA TYR A 61 6.17 5.43 13.10
C TYR A 61 5.47 6.79 13.24
N ARG A 62 4.64 6.99 14.29
CA ARG A 62 3.92 8.26 14.49
C ARG A 62 4.80 9.41 14.98
N LYS A 63 5.88 9.11 15.72
CA LYS A 63 6.78 10.14 16.29
C LYS A 63 7.96 10.43 15.39
N VAL A 64 8.52 9.39 14.77
CA VAL A 64 9.60 9.49 13.78
C VAL A 64 9.18 8.62 12.61
N PHE A 65 9.13 9.20 11.41
CA PHE A 65 8.62 8.51 10.22
C PHE A 65 9.60 7.46 9.70
N HIS A 66 10.89 7.64 9.96
CA HIS A 66 11.95 6.66 9.70
C HIS A 66 12.50 6.10 11.02
N ASP A 67 12.91 4.84 11.01
CA ASP A 67 13.68 4.24 12.10
C ASP A 67 15.18 4.22 11.75
N GLU A 68 16.02 4.09 12.79
CA GLU A 68 17.30 3.41 12.61
C GLU A 68 17.08 1.94 12.20
N PRO A 69 18.00 1.30 11.48
CA PRO A 69 17.82 -0.07 11.01
C PRO A 69 17.46 -1.05 12.13
N LEU A 70 16.20 -1.47 12.21
CA LEU A 70 15.80 -2.52 13.16
C LEU A 70 16.40 -3.88 12.77
N PRO A 71 16.70 -4.76 13.74
CA PRO A 71 17.06 -6.15 13.49
C PRO A 71 16.03 -6.86 12.59
N HIS A 72 16.51 -7.79 11.78
CA HIS A 72 15.67 -8.56 10.86
C HIS A 72 14.56 -9.30 11.61
N GLY A 73 13.28 -9.09 11.25
CA GLY A 73 12.13 -9.73 11.87
C GLY A 73 11.43 -8.90 12.97
N GLU A 74 11.99 -7.77 13.36
CA GLU A 74 11.33 -6.78 14.24
C GLU A 74 10.51 -5.75 13.46
N ASP A 75 10.58 -5.80 12.14
CA ASP A 75 9.83 -4.97 11.21
C ASP A 75 8.35 -5.40 11.12
N ARG A 76 7.60 -5.15 12.19
CA ARG A 76 6.19 -5.53 12.31
C ARG A 76 5.29 -4.60 11.49
N GLY A 77 4.50 -5.18 10.59
CA GLY A 77 3.44 -4.45 9.87
C GLY A 77 3.91 -3.57 8.71
N ILE A 78 5.19 -3.66 8.30
CA ILE A 78 5.74 -2.86 7.20
C ILE A 78 5.96 -3.60 5.89
N ARG A 79 5.60 -4.90 5.81
CA ARG A 79 5.73 -5.70 4.59
C ARG A 79 4.43 -6.41 4.24
N LEU A 80 4.16 -6.49 2.94
CA LEU A 80 3.16 -7.38 2.36
C LEU A 80 3.81 -8.71 1.98
N ASN A 81 3.13 -9.82 2.29
CA ASN A 81 3.61 -11.16 1.96
C ASN A 81 3.12 -11.61 0.59
N LEU A 82 4.02 -12.04 -0.29
CA LEU A 82 3.66 -12.47 -1.66
C LEU A 82 2.71 -13.68 -1.68
N ARG A 83 2.89 -14.63 -0.77
CA ARG A 83 2.02 -15.82 -0.68
C ARG A 83 0.62 -15.42 -0.24
N GLU A 84 0.50 -14.51 0.72
CA GLU A 84 -0.81 -13.97 1.14
C GLU A 84 -1.45 -13.21 -0.02
N GLY A 85 -0.71 -12.34 -0.71
CA GLY A 85 -1.19 -11.63 -1.90
C GLY A 85 -1.72 -12.55 -3.01
N LEU A 86 -1.03 -13.67 -3.29
CA LEU A 86 -1.51 -14.66 -4.26
C LEU A 86 -2.85 -15.29 -3.84
N ILE A 87 -3.00 -15.65 -2.56
CA ILE A 87 -4.25 -16.23 -2.04
C ILE A 87 -5.36 -15.17 -2.08
N GLU A 88 -5.05 -13.95 -1.67
CA GLU A 88 -5.97 -12.80 -1.67
C GLU A 88 -6.40 -12.38 -3.08
N SER A 89 -5.58 -12.67 -4.10
CA SER A 89 -5.94 -12.39 -5.49
C SER A 89 -7.04 -13.32 -6.03
N LEU A 90 -7.20 -14.52 -5.46
CA LEU A 90 -8.07 -15.57 -6.01
C LEU A 90 -9.53 -15.13 -6.18
N PRO A 91 -10.19 -14.49 -5.19
CA PRO A 91 -11.59 -14.09 -5.35
C PRO A 91 -11.78 -13.12 -6.52
N VAL A 92 -10.86 -12.16 -6.70
CA VAL A 92 -10.94 -11.18 -7.79
C VAL A 92 -10.60 -11.84 -9.12
N SER A 93 -9.59 -12.72 -9.17
CA SER A 93 -9.28 -13.52 -10.36
C SER A 93 -10.45 -14.39 -10.82
N LEU A 94 -11.15 -15.04 -9.90
CA LEU A 94 -12.34 -15.84 -10.21
C LEU A 94 -13.46 -14.99 -10.79
N LEU A 95 -13.67 -13.78 -10.26
CA LEU A 95 -14.63 -12.83 -10.83
C LEU A 95 -14.20 -12.34 -12.21
N LEU A 96 -12.92 -12.01 -12.40
CA LEU A 96 -12.36 -11.59 -13.68
C LEU A 96 -12.45 -12.70 -14.74
N TYR A 97 -12.37 -13.97 -14.33
CA TYR A 97 -12.46 -15.12 -15.24
C TYR A 97 -13.81 -15.16 -15.98
N CYS A 98 -14.88 -14.66 -15.35
CA CYS A 98 -16.19 -14.52 -15.99
C CYS A 98 -16.19 -13.53 -17.17
N PHE A 99 -15.20 -12.65 -17.28
CA PHE A 99 -15.11 -11.62 -18.33
C PHE A 99 -13.92 -11.82 -19.27
N SER A 100 -12.77 -12.26 -18.74
CA SER A 100 -11.56 -12.48 -19.50
C SER A 100 -10.59 -13.40 -18.77
N THR A 101 -10.26 -14.54 -19.38
CA THR A 101 -9.20 -15.44 -18.92
C THR A 101 -7.86 -14.71 -18.83
N THR A 102 -7.55 -13.81 -19.77
CA THR A 102 -6.33 -13.01 -19.76
C THR A 102 -6.25 -12.14 -18.51
N ALA A 103 -7.33 -11.40 -18.20
CA ALA A 103 -7.38 -10.57 -17.00
C ALA A 103 -7.25 -11.41 -15.71
N ALA A 104 -7.95 -12.55 -15.64
CA ALA A 104 -7.93 -13.44 -14.49
C ALA A 104 -6.53 -14.00 -14.18
N LEU A 105 -5.77 -14.35 -15.23
CA LEU A 105 -4.40 -14.84 -15.11
C LEU A 105 -3.38 -13.72 -14.87
N MET A 106 -3.62 -12.53 -15.41
CA MET A 106 -2.76 -11.37 -15.18
C MET A 106 -2.90 -10.79 -13.78
N PHE A 107 -4.08 -10.86 -13.17
CA PHE A 107 -4.33 -10.21 -11.89
C PHE A 107 -3.41 -10.67 -10.75
N PRO A 108 -3.14 -11.97 -10.53
CA PRO A 108 -2.17 -12.43 -9.53
C PRO A 108 -0.75 -11.92 -9.80
N ILE A 109 -0.37 -11.79 -11.08
CA ILE A 109 0.93 -11.22 -11.48
C ILE A 109 0.99 -9.75 -11.08
N VAL A 110 -0.06 -8.97 -11.37
CA VAL A 110 -0.17 -7.56 -10.97
C VAL A 110 -0.13 -7.41 -9.45
N VAL A 111 -0.80 -8.30 -8.70
CA VAL A 111 -0.75 -8.31 -7.22
C VAL A 111 0.68 -8.54 -6.72
N CYS A 112 1.40 -9.53 -7.27
CA CYS A 112 2.80 -9.77 -6.92
C CYS A 112 3.70 -8.59 -7.25
N LEU A 113 3.58 -8.01 -8.45
CA LEU A 113 4.34 -6.82 -8.85
C LEU A 113 4.05 -5.64 -7.92
N HIS A 114 2.78 -5.44 -7.57
CA HIS A 114 2.38 -4.41 -6.62
C HIS A 114 2.98 -4.66 -5.23
N HIS A 115 2.97 -5.89 -4.72
CA HIS A 115 3.59 -6.21 -3.43
C HIS A 115 5.10 -5.96 -3.42
N VAL A 116 5.80 -6.33 -4.51
CA VAL A 116 7.23 -6.03 -4.66
C VAL A 116 7.46 -4.52 -4.64
N LEU A 117 6.74 -3.77 -5.48
CA LEU A 117 6.87 -2.32 -5.55
C LEU A 117 6.56 -1.67 -4.19
N TRP A 118 5.42 -2.04 -3.59
CA TRP A 118 4.95 -1.55 -2.30
C TRP A 118 6.01 -1.80 -1.22
N ASN A 119 6.54 -3.02 -1.13
CA ASN A 119 7.58 -3.34 -0.15
C ASN A 119 8.86 -2.54 -0.39
N GLN A 120 9.30 -2.38 -1.64
CA GLN A 120 10.50 -1.59 -1.95
C GLN A 120 10.34 -0.13 -1.52
N VAL A 121 9.23 0.52 -1.90
CA VAL A 121 9.00 1.93 -1.58
C VAL A 121 8.70 2.14 -0.10
N HIS A 122 7.86 1.30 0.51
CA HIS A 122 7.46 1.42 1.91
C HIS A 122 8.63 1.17 2.86
N MET A 123 9.47 0.16 2.55
CA MET A 123 10.68 -0.08 3.31
C MET A 123 11.66 1.08 3.18
N GLU A 124 11.87 1.64 1.98
CA GLU A 124 12.78 2.78 1.83
C GLU A 124 12.30 4.03 2.60
N MET A 125 10.99 4.21 2.76
CA MET A 125 10.43 5.32 3.54
C MET A 125 10.68 5.17 5.05
N HIS A 126 10.51 3.95 5.58
CA HIS A 126 10.59 3.69 7.02
C HIS A 126 11.97 3.21 7.48
N LYS A 127 12.74 2.59 6.60
CA LYS A 127 14.09 2.06 6.82
C LYS A 127 14.94 2.34 5.56
N PRO A 128 15.42 3.58 5.39
CA PRO A 128 16.18 3.97 4.21
C PRO A 128 17.44 3.11 4.04
N GLU A 129 17.60 2.49 2.88
CA GLU A 129 18.80 1.70 2.51
C GLU A 129 19.57 2.34 1.34
N ASP A 130 19.25 3.59 1.02
CA ASP A 130 19.80 4.35 -0.12
C ASP A 130 19.64 3.62 -1.45
N ARG A 131 18.41 3.13 -1.70
CA ARG A 131 18.09 2.46 -2.96
C ARG A 131 18.23 3.43 -4.12
N PHE A 132 18.59 2.92 -5.30
CA PHE A 132 18.83 3.75 -6.50
C PHE A 132 17.67 4.70 -6.90
N PHE A 133 16.44 4.41 -6.46
CA PHE A 133 15.26 5.24 -6.71
C PHE A 133 14.95 6.26 -5.59
N SER A 134 15.70 6.27 -4.49
CA SER A 134 15.48 7.12 -3.30
C SER A 134 15.51 8.62 -3.62
N SER A 135 16.18 9.00 -4.71
CA SER A 135 16.27 10.38 -5.20
C SER A 135 15.21 10.75 -6.25
N TRP A 136 14.44 9.79 -6.75
CA TRP A 136 13.51 10.02 -7.87
C TRP A 136 12.32 10.89 -7.45
N PRO A 137 11.86 11.84 -8.29
CA PRO A 137 10.71 12.69 -7.98
C PRO A 137 9.44 11.91 -7.64
N LEU A 138 9.20 10.79 -8.34
CA LEU A 138 8.05 9.93 -8.10
C LEU A 138 8.11 9.27 -6.72
N TYR A 139 9.29 8.77 -6.32
CA TYR A 139 9.49 8.22 -4.98
C TYR A 139 9.28 9.29 -3.90
N LYS A 140 9.88 10.47 -4.04
CA LYS A 140 9.69 11.59 -3.09
C LYS A 140 8.23 12.02 -3.00
N PHE A 141 7.48 11.96 -4.10
CA PHE A 141 6.04 12.23 -4.10
C PHE A 141 5.26 11.20 -3.25
N VAL A 142 5.46 9.90 -3.48
CA VAL A 142 4.77 8.87 -2.70
C VAL A 142 5.25 8.82 -1.24
N ALA A 143 6.51 9.16 -0.96
CA ALA A 143 7.02 9.27 0.40
C ALA A 143 6.34 10.40 1.18
N ARG A 144 6.16 11.58 0.56
CA ARG A 144 5.37 12.69 1.14
C ARG A 144 3.92 12.30 1.36
N HIS A 145 3.34 11.57 0.41
CA HIS A 145 1.96 11.10 0.49
C HIS A 145 1.78 10.15 1.69
N HIS A 146 2.67 9.18 1.85
CA HIS A 146 2.64 8.24 2.98
C HIS A 146 3.05 8.89 4.33
N PHE A 147 3.95 9.86 4.33
CA PHE A 147 4.23 10.67 5.51
C PHE A 147 2.95 11.33 6.06
N LEU A 148 2.17 11.94 5.17
CA LEU A 148 0.90 12.56 5.56
C LEU A 148 -0.14 11.54 6.02
N HIS A 149 -0.07 10.30 5.53
CA HIS A 149 -0.90 9.20 6.04
C HIS A 149 -0.62 8.94 7.52
N HIS A 150 0.64 8.80 7.91
CA HIS A 150 1.04 8.61 9.32
C HIS A 150 0.63 9.79 10.20
N ARG A 151 0.71 11.00 9.67
CA ARG A 151 0.30 12.22 10.39
C ARG A 151 -1.22 12.34 10.52
N HIS A 152 -1.95 11.94 9.47
CA HIS A 152 -3.40 12.04 9.34
C HIS A 152 -4.00 10.66 8.96
N PRO A 153 -4.13 9.69 9.89
CA PRO A 153 -4.40 8.27 9.59
C PRO A 153 -5.72 7.96 8.86
N ASN A 154 -6.60 8.95 8.69
CA ASN A 154 -7.84 8.82 7.92
C ASN A 154 -7.73 9.35 6.48
N LYS A 155 -6.51 9.57 5.98
CA LYS A 155 -6.20 10.12 4.65
C LYS A 155 -5.01 9.36 4.04
N ASN A 156 -4.81 9.45 2.72
CA ASN A 156 -3.64 8.91 2.01
C ASN A 156 -3.42 7.39 2.19
N PHE A 157 -4.42 6.58 1.86
CA PHE A 157 -4.37 5.13 2.09
C PHE A 157 -3.59 4.34 1.03
N ASN A 158 -3.27 4.89 -0.13
CA ASN A 158 -2.37 4.24 -1.07
C ASN A 158 -0.93 4.61 -0.74
N VAL A 159 -0.04 3.63 -0.77
CA VAL A 159 1.39 3.82 -0.56
C VAL A 159 2.13 3.85 -1.89
N ALA A 160 1.84 2.91 -2.81
CA ALA A 160 2.59 2.77 -4.05
C ALA A 160 2.06 3.66 -5.18
N LEU A 161 0.75 3.63 -5.43
CA LEU A 161 0.10 4.38 -6.50
C LEU A 161 -1.20 5.02 -5.98
N PRO A 162 -1.29 6.35 -5.83
CA PRO A 162 -2.40 7.01 -5.13
C PRO A 162 -3.68 7.20 -5.96
N ILE A 163 -3.96 6.32 -6.91
CA ILE A 163 -5.15 6.41 -7.78
C ILE A 163 -6.43 6.28 -6.93
N GLY A 164 -6.46 5.33 -5.98
CA GLY A 164 -7.57 5.20 -5.03
C GLY A 164 -7.79 6.47 -4.22
N ASP A 165 -6.73 7.07 -3.68
CA ASP A 165 -6.88 8.31 -2.91
C ASP A 165 -7.44 9.49 -3.72
N PHE A 166 -7.02 9.62 -4.99
CA PHE A 166 -7.59 10.62 -5.90
C PHE A 166 -9.08 10.37 -6.14
N LEU A 167 -9.46 9.13 -6.44
CA LEU A 167 -10.85 8.77 -6.77
C LEU A 167 -11.79 8.84 -5.57
N TYR A 168 -11.31 8.52 -4.36
CA TYR A 168 -12.11 8.58 -3.13
C TYR A 168 -11.98 9.91 -2.36
N GLY A 169 -11.18 10.86 -2.86
CA GLY A 169 -11.04 12.17 -2.22
C GLY A 169 -10.37 12.14 -0.85
N THR A 170 -9.45 11.20 -0.64
CA THR A 170 -8.76 10.98 0.64
C THR A 170 -7.36 11.59 0.68
N ILE A 171 -7.01 12.44 -0.28
CA ILE A 171 -5.73 13.17 -0.29
C ILE A 171 -5.69 14.24 0.81
N ALA A 172 -4.67 14.17 1.67
CA ALA A 172 -4.35 15.16 2.66
C ALA A 172 -3.61 16.36 2.05
N LYS A 173 -3.90 17.56 2.54
CA LYS A 173 -3.12 18.76 2.24
C LYS A 173 -2.11 19.00 3.37
N PRO A 174 -0.81 19.12 3.08
CA PRO A 174 0.18 19.36 4.12
C PRO A 174 0.01 20.75 4.75
N THR A 175 -0.02 20.80 6.08
CA THR A 175 0.07 22.05 6.86
C THR A 175 1.49 22.61 6.84
N SER A 176 1.69 23.85 7.31
CA SER A 176 3.04 24.40 7.46
C SER A 176 3.91 23.56 8.39
N ALA A 177 3.33 23.05 9.50
CA ALA A 177 4.02 22.16 10.43
C ALA A 177 4.43 20.83 9.76
N ASP A 178 3.56 20.26 8.92
CA ASP A 178 3.88 19.03 8.18
C ASP A 178 5.05 19.27 7.22
N ARG A 179 5.09 20.41 6.53
CA ARG A 179 6.19 20.76 5.62
C ARG A 179 7.51 20.95 6.34
N GLU A 180 7.51 21.59 7.51
CA GLU A 180 8.73 21.71 8.32
C GLU A 180 9.21 20.34 8.80
N SER A 181 8.29 19.49 9.28
CA SER A 181 8.64 18.12 9.69
C SER A 181 9.17 17.26 8.54
N MET A 182 8.66 17.45 7.32
CA MET A 182 9.17 16.70 6.17
C MET A 182 10.64 17.03 5.85
N LYS A 183 11.16 18.21 6.23
CA LYS A 183 12.55 18.60 5.93
C LYS A 183 13.60 17.79 6.70
N SER A 184 13.22 17.15 7.80
CA SER A 184 14.11 16.27 8.56
C SER A 184 14.19 14.86 8.00
N GLU A 185 13.35 14.51 7.02
CA GLU A 185 13.29 13.18 6.46
C GLU A 185 14.45 12.92 5.48
N SER A 186 14.94 11.69 5.43
CA SER A 186 16.08 11.31 4.57
C SER A 186 15.82 11.60 3.09
N TRP A 187 14.59 11.37 2.63
CA TRP A 187 14.16 11.55 1.25
C TRP A 187 13.86 13.00 0.85
N SER A 188 13.88 13.95 1.80
CA SER A 188 13.57 15.36 1.53
C SER A 188 14.74 16.16 0.98
N ARG A 189 15.95 15.62 1.05
CA ARG A 189 17.19 16.24 0.56
C ARG A 189 17.32 16.14 -0.95
#